data_AF-A0A4Y2NXC6-F1
#
_entry.id   AF-A0A4Y2NXC6-F1
#
_cell.length_a   1.000
_cell.length_b   1.000
_cell.length_c   1.000
_cell.angle_alpha   90.00
_cell.angle_beta   90.00
_cell.angle_gamma   90.00
#
_symmetry.space_group_name_H-M   'P 1'
#
loop_
_entity.id
_entity.type
_entity.pdbx_description
1 polymer ?
#
loop_
_entity_poly.entity_id
_entity_poly.type
_entity_poly.pdbx_seq_one_letter_code
_entity_poly.pdbx_strand_id
1 'polypeptide(L)'
;MSNPDDKLTNYLTTESINWKFIPPRSPNFGGLWETGVKSFKYHLKRAVGSVKLTFEEFLPLTAEIEGILNSRPIVPLSTDPHDYTALTPGHFLIGRPITSIAEPQLIEK
;
A
#
# COMPACT_ATOMS: atom_id res chain seq x y z
N MET A 1 -24.65 -10.06 -4.74
CA MET A 1 -23.45 -9.54 -5.41
C MET A 1 -23.34 -10.25 -6.74
N SER A 2 -23.27 -9.52 -7.84
CA SER A 2 -23.08 -10.11 -9.16
C SER A 2 -21.63 -10.58 -9.32
N ASN A 3 -21.42 -11.64 -10.08
CA ASN A 3 -20.09 -12.07 -10.48
C ASN A 3 -19.36 -10.94 -11.24
N PRO A 4 -18.01 -10.95 -11.24
CA PRO A 4 -17.23 -10.08 -12.12
C PRO A 4 -17.69 -10.23 -13.57
N ASP A 5 -17.59 -9.17 -14.36
CA ASP A 5 -17.83 -9.28 -15.80
C ASP A 5 -16.80 -10.21 -16.48
N ASP A 6 -17.08 -10.59 -17.73
CA ASP A 6 -16.23 -11.53 -18.48
C ASP A 6 -14.81 -11.01 -18.68
N LYS A 7 -14.64 -9.69 -18.85
CA LYS A 7 -13.33 -9.07 -19.05
C LYS A 7 -12.48 -9.19 -17.79
N LEU A 8 -13.06 -8.88 -16.64
CA LEU A 8 -12.40 -9.00 -15.34
C LEU A 8 -12.12 -10.46 -15.00
N THR A 9 -13.06 -11.38 -15.27
CA THR A 9 -12.89 -12.82 -15.04
C THR A 9 -11.73 -13.39 -15.86
N ASN A 10 -11.62 -13.02 -17.13
CA ASN A 10 -10.52 -13.45 -18.00
C ASN A 10 -9.16 -12.93 -17.52
N TYR A 11 -9.09 -11.66 -17.10
CA TYR A 11 -7.87 -11.09 -16.52
C TYR A 11 -7.43 -11.82 -15.25
N LEU A 12 -8.35 -11.98 -14.28
CA LEU A 12 -8.06 -12.67 -13.02
C LEU A 12 -7.60 -14.11 -13.25
N THR A 13 -8.19 -14.80 -14.22
CA THR A 13 -7.79 -16.17 -14.59
C THR A 13 -6.38 -16.20 -15.20
N THR A 14 -6.09 -15.26 -16.11
CA THR A 14 -4.77 -15.15 -16.75
C THR A 14 -3.68 -14.89 -15.71
N GLU A 15 -3.94 -14.01 -14.75
CA GLU A 15 -3.02 -13.67 -13.67
C GLU A 15 -3.05 -14.67 -12.50
N SER A 16 -3.81 -15.76 -12.60
CA SER A 16 -3.99 -16.75 -11.51
C SER A 16 -4.47 -16.14 -10.18
N ILE A 17 -5.28 -15.09 -10.23
CA ILE A 17 -5.84 -14.37 -9.08
C ILE A 17 -7.21 -14.97 -8.73
N ASN A 18 -7.34 -15.46 -7.49
CA ASN A 18 -8.62 -15.94 -6.96
C ASN A 18 -9.41 -14.81 -6.29
N TRP A 19 -10.52 -14.38 -6.91
CA TRP A 19 -11.40 -13.36 -6.37
C TRP A 19 -12.39 -13.92 -5.34
N LYS A 20 -12.46 -13.28 -4.17
CA LYS A 20 -13.38 -13.66 -3.09
C LYS A 20 -14.12 -12.44 -2.55
N PHE A 21 -15.45 -12.49 -2.54
CA PHE A 21 -16.25 -11.49 -1.86
C PHE A 21 -16.25 -11.70 -0.34
N ILE A 22 -16.35 -10.60 0.41
CA ILE A 22 -16.66 -10.69 1.84
C ILE A 22 -18.07 -11.26 2.04
N PRO A 23 -18.31 -11.98 3.17
CA PRO A 23 -19.66 -12.42 3.50
C PRO A 23 -20.62 -11.23 3.61
N PRO A 24 -21.89 -11.39 3.18
CA PRO A 24 -22.88 -10.32 3.29
C PRO A 24 -23.10 -9.94 4.75
N ARG A 25 -23.22 -8.64 5.02
CA ARG A 25 -23.42 -8.06 6.37
C ARG A 25 -22.27 -8.33 7.35
N SER A 26 -21.05 -8.52 6.86
CA SER A 26 -19.85 -8.69 7.69
C SER A 26 -18.90 -7.49 7.57
N PRO A 27 -19.24 -6.32 8.15
CA PRO A 27 -18.43 -5.10 8.03
C PRO A 27 -17.03 -5.24 8.64
N ASN A 28 -16.89 -6.10 9.65
CA ASN A 28 -15.61 -6.41 10.28
C ASN A 28 -14.60 -7.11 9.36
N PHE A 29 -15.05 -7.79 8.28
CA PHE A 29 -14.13 -8.40 7.32
C PHE A 29 -13.32 -7.37 6.55
N GLY A 30 -13.71 -6.08 6.57
CA GLY A 30 -13.01 -4.99 5.89
C GLY A 30 -12.14 -4.08 6.72
N GLY A 31 -12.00 -4.35 8.02
CA GLY A 31 -11.33 -3.43 8.94
C GLY A 31 -9.89 -3.08 8.54
N LEU A 32 -9.14 -4.03 7.95
CA LEU A 32 -7.73 -3.80 7.57
C LEU A 32 -7.59 -2.77 6.43
N TRP A 33 -8.31 -2.96 5.32
CA TRP A 33 -8.22 -1.99 4.21
C TRP A 33 -8.91 -0.67 4.54
N GLU A 34 -9.98 -0.69 5.33
CA GLU A 34 -10.62 0.54 5.82
C GLU A 34 -9.68 1.35 6.72
N THR A 35 -8.88 0.68 7.56
CA THR A 35 -7.83 1.32 8.36
C THR A 35 -6.75 1.93 7.46
N GLY A 36 -6.39 1.25 6.36
CA GLY A 36 -5.51 1.80 5.32
C GLY A 36 -6.08 3.08 4.69
N VAL A 37 -7.34 3.05 4.25
CA VAL A 37 -8.05 4.21 3.69
C VAL A 37 -8.12 5.36 4.70
N LYS A 38 -8.40 5.06 5.98
CA LYS A 38 -8.42 6.06 7.05
C LYS A 38 -7.05 6.73 7.24
N SER A 39 -5.98 5.93 7.23
CA SER A 39 -4.61 6.43 7.40
C SER A 39 -4.18 7.31 6.22
N PHE A 40 -4.49 6.91 4.99
CA PHE A 40 -4.26 7.72 3.80
C PHE A 40 -4.99 9.07 3.88
N LYS A 41 -6.31 9.05 4.16
CA LYS A 41 -7.12 10.26 4.29
C LYS A 41 -6.62 11.19 5.40
N TYR A 42 -6.11 10.63 6.49
CA TYR A 42 -5.50 11.40 7.58
C TYR A 42 -4.30 12.23 7.09
N HIS A 43 -3.35 11.61 6.38
CA HIS A 43 -2.20 12.33 5.84
C HIS A 43 -2.61 13.32 4.75
N LEU A 44 -3.48 12.90 3.82
CA LEU A 44 -3.96 13.75 2.73
C LEU A 44 -4.61 15.03 3.25
N LYS A 45 -5.52 14.93 4.22
CA LYS A 45 -6.21 16.10 4.79
C LYS A 45 -5.24 17.08 5.45
N ARG A 46 -4.17 16.57 6.08
CA ARG A 46 -3.15 17.41 6.72
C ARG A 46 -2.20 18.07 5.73
N ALA A 47 -1.84 17.36 4.66
CA ALA A 47 -0.95 17.89 3.63
C ALA A 47 -1.64 18.95 2.76
N VAL A 48 -2.90 18.72 2.38
CA VAL A 48 -3.63 19.58 1.43
C VAL A 48 -4.45 20.68 2.12
N GLY A 49 -4.96 20.41 3.32
CA GLY A 49 -5.91 21.29 3.99
C GLY A 49 -7.20 21.46 3.17
N SER A 50 -7.47 22.68 2.72
CA SER A 50 -8.64 23.05 1.91
C SER A 50 -8.31 23.39 0.44
N VAL A 51 -7.06 23.18 0.02
CA VAL A 51 -6.60 23.49 -1.34
C VAL A 51 -7.18 22.48 -2.33
N LYS A 52 -7.52 22.93 -3.54
CA LYS A 52 -7.86 22.05 -4.65
C LYS A 52 -6.60 21.82 -5.46
N LEU A 53 -6.20 20.57 -5.59
CA LEU A 53 -5.02 20.16 -6.36
C LEU A 53 -5.41 19.88 -7.81
N THR A 54 -4.50 20.17 -8.74
CA THR A 54 -4.56 19.59 -10.08
C THR A 54 -4.20 18.10 -10.04
N PHE A 55 -4.39 17.41 -11.15
CA PHE A 55 -4.00 16.00 -11.25
C PHE A 55 -2.48 15.83 -11.06
N GLU A 56 -1.71 16.73 -11.67
CA GLU A 56 -0.24 16.75 -11.63
C GLU A 56 0.30 17.02 -10.23
N GLU A 57 -0.43 17.77 -9.40
CA GLU A 57 -0.08 18.00 -7.99
C GLU A 57 -0.54 16.86 -7.09
N PHE A 58 -1.70 16.26 -7.38
CA PHE A 58 -2.26 15.17 -6.59
C PHE A 58 -1.43 13.89 -6.71
N LEU A 59 -0.97 13.56 -7.91
CA LEU A 59 -0.23 12.32 -8.18
C LEU A 59 1.03 12.18 -7.30
N PRO A 60 2.00 13.11 -7.30
CA PRO A 60 3.20 12.99 -6.47
C PRO A 60 2.86 13.01 -4.97
N LEU A 61 1.88 13.81 -4.55
CA LEU A 61 1.44 13.81 -3.17
C LEU A 61 0.93 12.43 -2.72
N THR A 62 0.15 11.76 -3.56
CA THR A 62 -0.32 10.41 -3.22
C THR A 62 0.82 9.39 -3.12
N ALA A 63 1.84 9.50 -3.98
CA ALA A 63 3.04 8.68 -3.92
C ALA A 63 3.86 8.93 -2.65
N GLU A 64 3.99 10.19 -2.21
CA GLU A 64 4.64 10.52 -0.94
C GLU A 64 3.89 9.94 0.26
N ILE A 65 2.56 10.09 0.28
CA ILE A 65 1.73 9.50 1.34
C ILE A 65 1.84 7.98 1.35
N GLU A 66 1.84 7.34 0.19
CA GLU A 66 2.08 5.90 0.06
C GLU A 66 3.45 5.52 0.65
N GLY A 67 4.51 6.25 0.29
CA GLY A 67 5.85 6.05 0.82
C GLY A 67 5.90 6.14 2.35
N ILE A 68 5.21 7.13 2.94
CA ILE A 68 5.07 7.28 4.40
C ILE A 68 4.35 6.07 4.99
N LEU A 69 3.20 5.69 4.43
CA LEU A 69 2.40 4.58 4.94
C LEU A 69 3.15 3.25 4.90
N ASN A 70 3.94 3.02 3.86
CA ASN A 70 4.69 1.80 3.69
C ASN A 70 6.06 1.81 4.42
N SER A 71 6.57 2.98 4.80
CA SER A 71 7.79 3.11 5.62
C SER A 71 7.51 3.18 7.12
N ARG A 72 6.24 3.16 7.54
CA ARG A 72 5.89 3.25 8.97
C ARG A 72 6.45 2.06 9.77
N PRO A 73 7.06 2.28 10.95
CA PRO A 73 7.56 1.21 11.79
C PRO A 73 6.41 0.38 12.38
N ILE A 74 6.54 -0.95 12.34
CA ILE A 74 5.63 -1.91 12.98
C ILE A 74 6.25 -2.41 14.29
N VAL A 75 7.50 -2.89 14.22
CA VAL A 75 8.25 -3.43 15.36
C VAL A 75 9.75 -3.28 15.10
N PRO A 76 10.60 -3.08 16.13
CA PRO A 76 12.05 -3.14 15.97
C PRO A 76 12.50 -4.49 15.39
N LEU A 77 13.55 -4.48 14.56
CA LEU A 77 14.14 -5.72 14.02
C LEU A 77 15.17 -6.36 14.96
N SER A 78 15.67 -5.59 15.92
CA SER A 78 16.71 -5.97 16.86
C SER A 78 16.32 -5.58 18.29
N THR A 79 16.93 -6.25 19.26
CA THR A 79 16.85 -5.90 20.68
C THR A 79 17.95 -4.92 21.11
N ASP A 80 18.91 -4.62 20.23
CA ASP A 80 19.95 -3.63 20.48
C ASP A 80 19.32 -2.23 20.58
N PRO A 81 19.46 -1.52 21.73
CA PRO A 81 18.93 -0.16 21.88
C PRO A 81 19.58 0.87 20.95
N HIS A 82 20.68 0.52 20.27
CA HIS A 82 21.37 1.38 19.30
C HIS A 82 21.03 1.04 17.85
N ASP A 83 20.23 0.00 17.61
CA ASP A 83 19.68 -0.33 16.30
C ASP A 83 18.30 0.33 16.11
N TYR A 84 18.25 1.31 15.21
CA TYR A 84 17.01 2.05 14.89
C TYR A 84 16.24 1.45 13.72
N THR A 85 16.64 0.28 13.22
CA THR A 85 15.92 -0.39 12.14
C THR A 85 14.61 -1.01 12.64
N ALA A 86 13.57 -0.87 11.83
CA ALA A 86 12.25 -1.38 12.14
C ALA A 86 11.70 -2.17 10.95
N LEU A 87 10.93 -3.20 11.26
CA LEU A 87 10.09 -3.88 10.30
C LEU A 87 9.00 -2.90 9.87
N THR A 88 8.82 -2.74 8.57
CA THR A 88 7.82 -1.83 7.97
C THR A 88 6.96 -2.59 6.98
N PRO A 89 5.77 -2.09 6.59
CA PRO A 89 4.99 -2.70 5.53
C PRO A 89 5.77 -2.89 4.22
N GLY A 90 6.67 -1.95 3.89
CA GLY A 90 7.54 -2.03 2.72
C GLY A 90 8.40 -3.30 2.66
N HIS A 91 8.82 -3.82 3.82
CA HIS A 91 9.56 -5.09 3.88
C HIS A 91 8.75 -6.27 3.33
N PHE A 92 7.43 -6.27 3.53
CA PHE A 92 6.56 -7.31 2.97
C PHE A 92 6.26 -7.11 1.48
N LEU A 93 6.40 -5.89 0.96
CA LEU A 93 6.14 -5.56 -0.44
C LEU A 93 7.34 -5.85 -1.34
N ILE A 94 8.55 -5.49 -0.89
CA ILE A 94 9.77 -5.54 -1.72
C ILE A 94 10.94 -6.26 -1.03
N GLY A 95 10.72 -6.89 0.12
CA GLY A 95 11.75 -7.62 0.87
C GLY A 95 12.74 -6.73 1.64
N ARG A 96 12.58 -5.40 1.60
CA ARG A 96 13.51 -4.41 2.17
C ARG A 96 12.82 -3.08 2.48
N PRO A 97 13.47 -2.13 3.18
CA PRO A 97 12.93 -0.78 3.35
C PRO A 97 12.67 -0.10 1.99
N ILE A 98 11.58 0.67 1.87
CA ILE A 98 11.27 1.45 0.64
C ILE A 98 12.34 2.50 0.32
N THR A 99 13.03 2.99 1.34
CA THR A 99 14.13 3.96 1.21
C THR A 99 15.45 3.31 0.74
N SER A 100 15.46 2.00 0.48
CA SER A 100 16.65 1.31 -0.02
C SER A 100 16.99 1.75 -1.43
N ILE A 101 18.28 1.76 -1.75
CA ILE A 101 18.77 2.06 -3.11
C ILE A 101 18.18 1.03 -4.10
N ALA A 102 17.67 1.51 -5.23
CA ALA A 102 17.16 0.66 -6.30
C ALA A 102 18.24 -0.34 -6.73
N GLU A 103 17.87 -1.62 -6.88
CA GLU A 103 18.82 -2.59 -7.42
C GLU A 103 19.09 -2.25 -8.90
N PRO A 104 20.36 -2.32 -9.34
CA PRO A 104 20.68 -2.11 -10.74
C PRO A 104 19.99 -3.19 -11.57
N GLN A 105 19.39 -2.79 -12.68
CA GLN A 105 18.84 -3.73 -13.66
C GLN A 105 20.01 -4.51 -14.25
N LEU A 106 20.19 -5.76 -13.81
CA LEU A 106 21.12 -6.68 -14.46
C LEU A 106 20.48 -7.07 -15.79
N ILE A 107 20.80 -6.32 -16.85
CA ILE A 107 20.45 -6.72 -18.21
C ILE A 107 21.26 -8.00 -18.49
N GLU A 108 20.62 -9.16 -18.38
CA GLU A 108 21.17 -10.39 -18.95
C GLU A 108 21.28 -10.18 -20.47
N LYS A 109 22.51 -10.25 -20.97
CA LYS A 109 22.84 -10.15 -22.40
C LYS A 109 22.52 -11.45 -23.13
#